data_AF-A0A0P7VHW5-F1
#
_entry.id   AF-A0A0P7VHW5-F1
#
_cell.length_a   1.000
_cell.length_b   1.000
_cell.length_c   1.000
_cell.angle_alpha   90.00
_cell.angle_beta   90.00
_cell.angle_gamma   90.00
#
_symmetry.space_group_name_H-M   'P 1'
#
loop_
_entity.id
_entity.type
_entity.pdbx_description
1 polymer ?
#
loop_
_entity_poly.entity_id
_entity_poly.type
_entity_poly.pdbx_seq_one_letter_code
_entity_poly.pdbx_strand_id
1 'polypeptide(L)'
;MGVMRASAAQFERGQPIEHLFALVRSPRQMDRALDHVASFPGIVVYTVVNPDLRETLENRCAELGMPAIAVLDPVETTLSAYLGAPMTGRAGAQRTLDADYYRRIEAMNYCMAHDDGQGDDLASADVILLGISRTSKTPTSIYLGNRGVRAANIPLVPGTPLPPNLFNLKKPVIVGLYATPERIVQIRRNRLLNLNEDRSTDYIDETAVKDELIFAKRLYARHNLPTIDVTRRSIEETAAKIINLLTEHRGEL
;
A
#
# COMPACT_ATOMS: atom_id res chain seq x y z
N MET A 1 -8.48 -6.54 11.18
CA MET A 1 -7.62 -7.47 10.39
C MET A 1 -6.14 -7.27 10.68
N GLY A 2 -5.54 -6.10 10.40
CA GLY A 2 -4.08 -5.91 10.54
C GLY A 2 -3.49 -6.27 11.92
N VAL A 3 -4.11 -5.80 13.00
CA VAL A 3 -3.68 -6.10 14.39
C VAL A 3 -3.74 -7.59 14.70
N MET A 4 -4.81 -8.28 14.27
CA MET A 4 -4.97 -9.72 14.51
C MET A 4 -3.92 -10.55 13.77
N ARG A 5 -3.68 -10.24 12.49
CA ARG A 5 -2.65 -10.95 11.70
C ARG A 5 -1.25 -10.71 12.25
N ALA A 6 -0.93 -9.46 12.63
CA ALA A 6 0.35 -9.14 13.26
C ALA A 6 0.55 -9.87 14.59
N SER A 7 -0.51 -9.96 15.40
CA SER A 7 -0.47 -10.66 16.70
C SER A 7 -0.35 -12.17 16.52
N ALA A 8 -1.13 -12.76 15.60
CA ALA A 8 -1.09 -14.20 15.34
C ALA A 8 0.26 -14.67 14.80
N ALA A 9 0.96 -13.84 14.03
CA ALA A 9 2.30 -14.15 13.51
C ALA A 9 3.35 -14.39 14.61
N GLN A 10 3.08 -13.98 15.86
CA GLN A 10 3.97 -14.24 17.01
C GLN A 10 3.84 -15.67 17.57
N PHE A 11 2.88 -16.47 17.09
CA PHE A 11 2.61 -17.81 17.60
C PHE A 11 2.96 -18.88 16.55
N GLU A 12 4.18 -19.43 16.62
CA GLU A 12 4.74 -20.37 15.63
C GLU A 12 3.89 -21.64 15.39
N ARG A 13 3.08 -22.05 16.37
CA ARG A 13 2.26 -23.27 16.33
C ARG A 13 0.76 -23.00 16.15
N GLY A 14 0.35 -21.74 16.05
CA GLY A 14 -1.06 -21.36 15.90
C GLY A 14 -1.46 -21.20 14.43
N GLN A 15 -2.48 -21.93 13.99
CA GLN A 15 -3.14 -21.68 12.70
C GLN A 15 -4.51 -21.03 12.95
N PRO A 16 -4.59 -19.69 13.05
CA PRO A 16 -5.87 -19.02 13.28
C PRO A 16 -6.79 -19.19 12.06
N ILE A 17 -8.06 -19.54 12.32
CA ILE A 17 -9.11 -19.49 11.31
C ILE A 17 -9.85 -18.16 11.48
N GLU A 18 -9.83 -17.33 10.44
CA GLU A 18 -10.38 -15.98 10.47
C GLU A 18 -11.78 -15.95 9.88
N HIS A 19 -12.76 -15.47 10.66
CA HIS A 19 -14.13 -15.23 10.21
C HIS A 19 -14.43 -13.73 10.27
N LEU A 20 -14.73 -13.11 9.12
CA LEU A 20 -14.96 -11.66 9.02
C LEU A 20 -16.43 -11.33 8.84
N PHE A 21 -16.98 -10.54 9.76
CA PHE A 21 -18.31 -9.93 9.68
C PHE A 21 -18.17 -8.42 9.49
N ALA A 22 -18.27 -7.97 8.23
CA ALA A 22 -18.20 -6.56 7.90
C ALA A 22 -19.59 -5.90 7.90
N LEU A 23 -19.63 -4.59 8.17
CA LEU A 23 -20.82 -3.75 8.06
C LEU A 23 -22.03 -4.19 8.94
N VAL A 24 -21.74 -4.72 10.13
CA VAL A 24 -22.76 -4.99 11.15
C VAL A 24 -23.26 -3.66 11.72
N ARG A 25 -24.39 -3.18 11.21
CA ARG A 25 -24.96 -1.84 11.52
C ARG A 25 -26.39 -1.89 12.03
N SER A 26 -26.97 -3.09 12.16
CA SER A 26 -28.35 -3.29 12.60
C SER A 26 -28.45 -4.53 13.50
N PRO A 27 -29.46 -4.59 14.38
CA PRO A 27 -29.68 -5.75 15.26
C PRO A 27 -29.75 -7.06 14.47
N ARG A 28 -30.49 -7.09 13.36
CA ARG A 28 -30.60 -8.29 12.50
C ARG A 28 -29.26 -8.75 11.92
N GLN A 29 -28.34 -7.84 11.62
CA GLN A 29 -27.00 -8.21 11.17
C GLN A 29 -26.14 -8.71 12.33
N MET A 30 -26.34 -8.15 13.52
CA MET A 30 -25.67 -8.59 14.74
C MET A 30 -26.09 -10.01 15.10
N ASP A 31 -27.39 -10.31 15.05
CA ASP A 31 -27.91 -11.66 15.32
C ASP A 31 -27.24 -12.71 14.42
N ARG A 32 -27.12 -12.44 13.12
CA ARG A 32 -26.43 -13.35 12.18
C ARG A 32 -24.95 -13.54 12.51
N ALA A 33 -24.27 -12.47 12.95
CA ALA A 33 -22.88 -12.57 13.36
C ALA A 33 -22.75 -13.42 14.63
N LEU A 34 -23.66 -13.25 15.58
CA LEU A 34 -23.71 -13.99 16.83
C LEU A 34 -24.08 -15.48 16.64
N ASP A 35 -24.99 -15.80 15.72
CA ASP A 35 -25.30 -17.18 15.32
C ASP A 35 -24.06 -17.88 14.74
N HIS A 36 -23.26 -17.15 13.96
CA HIS A 36 -22.00 -17.66 13.46
C HIS A 36 -20.96 -17.84 14.55
N VAL A 37 -20.83 -16.89 15.49
CA VAL A 37 -19.95 -17.03 16.66
C VAL A 37 -20.33 -18.25 17.50
N ALA A 38 -21.63 -18.52 17.68
CA ALA A 38 -22.10 -19.71 18.38
C ALA A 38 -21.75 -21.01 17.64
N SER A 39 -21.76 -20.99 16.30
CA SER A 39 -21.40 -22.14 15.46
C SER A 39 -19.90 -22.37 15.37
N PHE A 40 -19.09 -21.32 15.55
CA PHE A 40 -17.63 -21.33 15.45
C PHE A 40 -17.02 -20.61 16.66
N PRO A 41 -17.01 -21.24 17.84
CA PRO A 41 -16.55 -20.61 19.08
C PRO A 41 -15.07 -20.21 18.99
N GLY A 42 -14.77 -19.01 19.49
CA GLY A 42 -13.43 -18.43 19.48
C GLY A 42 -13.40 -17.01 20.02
N ILE A 43 -12.24 -16.35 19.87
CA ILE A 43 -12.06 -14.96 20.30
C ILE A 43 -12.79 -14.03 19.32
N VAL A 44 -13.67 -13.19 19.84
CA VAL A 44 -14.40 -12.18 19.08
C VAL A 44 -13.68 -10.84 19.20
N VAL A 45 -13.14 -10.35 18.09
CA VAL A 45 -12.48 -9.04 18.04
C VAL A 45 -13.30 -8.09 17.19
N TYR A 46 -13.69 -6.94 17.74
CA TYR A 46 -14.70 -6.09 17.14
C TYR A 46 -14.36 -4.59 17.18
N THR A 47 -15.09 -3.81 16.37
CA THR A 47 -14.93 -2.36 16.18
C THR A 47 -16.29 -1.65 16.10
N VAL A 48 -17.24 -2.10 16.92
CA VAL A 48 -18.64 -1.66 16.94
C VAL A 48 -18.74 -0.43 17.85
N VAL A 49 -19.12 0.70 17.26
CA VAL A 49 -19.20 1.99 17.96
C VAL A 49 -20.60 2.26 18.53
N ASN A 50 -21.64 1.69 17.92
CA ASN A 50 -23.01 1.86 18.42
C ASN A 50 -23.18 1.13 19.76
N PRO A 51 -23.63 1.81 20.83
CA PRO A 51 -23.67 1.25 22.18
C PRO A 51 -24.62 0.06 22.30
N ASP A 52 -25.82 0.13 21.70
CA ASP A 52 -26.83 -0.94 21.79
C ASP A 52 -26.33 -2.23 21.12
N LEU A 53 -25.70 -2.11 19.95
CA LEU A 53 -25.11 -3.25 19.24
C LEU A 53 -23.92 -3.82 20.00
N ARG A 54 -23.10 -2.95 20.59
CA ARG A 54 -21.95 -3.35 21.40
C ARG A 54 -22.39 -4.13 22.62
N GLU A 55 -23.37 -3.62 23.37
CA GLU A 55 -23.94 -4.30 24.53
C GLU A 55 -24.53 -5.66 24.14
N THR A 56 -25.27 -5.73 23.03
CA THR A 56 -25.81 -7.00 22.51
C THR A 56 -24.71 -8.02 22.23
N LEU A 57 -23.62 -7.57 21.57
CA LEU A 57 -22.46 -8.41 21.27
C LEU A 57 -21.77 -8.92 22.53
N GLU A 58 -21.45 -8.01 23.46
CA GLU A 58 -20.73 -8.33 24.69
C GLU A 58 -21.54 -9.29 25.58
N ASN A 59 -22.83 -9.02 25.75
CA ASN A 59 -23.73 -9.88 26.52
C ASN A 59 -23.80 -11.28 25.91
N ARG A 60 -24.01 -11.39 24.59
CA ARG A 60 -24.11 -12.69 23.95
C ARG A 60 -22.79 -13.45 23.95
N CYS A 61 -21.67 -12.77 23.78
CA CYS A 61 -20.34 -13.38 23.93
C CYS A 61 -20.12 -13.89 25.36
N ALA A 62 -20.52 -13.13 26.38
CA ALA A 62 -20.43 -13.55 27.77
C ALA A 62 -21.29 -14.80 28.06
N GLU A 63 -22.53 -14.84 27.55
CA GLU A 63 -23.40 -16.03 27.65
C GLU A 63 -22.79 -17.28 27.01
N LEU A 64 -22.10 -17.11 25.88
CA LEU A 64 -21.43 -18.19 25.16
C LEU A 64 -20.05 -18.54 25.74
N GLY A 65 -19.57 -17.81 26.76
CA GLY A 65 -18.24 -17.96 27.33
C GLY A 65 -17.10 -17.55 26.39
N MET A 66 -17.40 -16.71 25.40
CA MET A 66 -16.46 -16.28 24.35
C MET A 66 -15.81 -14.94 24.73
N PRO A 67 -14.47 -14.83 24.71
CA PRO A 67 -13.80 -13.54 24.93
C PRO A 67 -14.16 -12.54 23.82
N ALA A 68 -14.65 -11.35 24.21
CA ALA A 68 -14.91 -10.24 23.31
C ALA A 68 -13.92 -9.09 23.56
N ILE A 69 -13.24 -8.61 22.51
CA ILE A 69 -12.19 -7.59 22.59
C ILE A 69 -12.53 -6.42 21.66
N ALA A 70 -12.75 -5.26 22.25
CA ALA A 70 -12.86 -3.98 21.54
C ALA A 70 -11.45 -3.47 21.19
N VAL A 71 -10.97 -3.78 19.99
CA VAL A 71 -9.53 -3.59 19.67
C VAL A 71 -9.10 -2.12 19.53
N LEU A 72 -10.05 -1.21 19.30
CA LEU A 72 -9.76 0.22 19.12
C LEU A 72 -9.86 1.03 20.41
N ASP A 73 -10.56 0.54 21.43
CA ASP A 73 -10.79 1.27 22.68
C ASP A 73 -9.52 1.85 23.33
N PRO A 74 -8.38 1.13 23.42
CA PRO A 74 -7.16 1.70 24.01
C PRO A 74 -6.61 2.87 23.19
N VAL A 75 -6.68 2.76 21.87
CA VAL A 75 -6.20 3.81 20.95
C VAL A 75 -7.11 5.02 21.03
N GLU A 76 -8.43 4.81 20.98
CA GLU A 76 -9.41 5.87 21.02
C GLU A 76 -9.41 6.60 22.38
N THR A 77 -9.26 5.87 23.48
CA THR A 77 -9.12 6.44 24.83
C THR A 77 -7.87 7.32 24.92
N THR A 78 -6.75 6.85 24.39
CA THR A 78 -5.49 7.60 24.38
C THR A 78 -5.61 8.88 23.54
N LEU A 79 -6.24 8.79 22.36
CA LEU A 79 -6.46 9.94 21.49
C LEU A 79 -7.44 10.95 22.10
N SER A 80 -8.52 10.49 22.71
CA SER A 80 -9.48 11.34 23.43
C SER A 80 -8.80 12.13 24.54
N ALA A 81 -7.96 11.47 25.35
CA ALA A 81 -7.18 12.11 26.40
C ALA A 81 -6.16 13.13 25.86
N TYR A 82 -5.45 12.78 24.78
CA TYR A 82 -4.45 13.64 24.16
C TYR A 82 -5.06 14.86 23.47
N LEU A 83 -6.20 14.69 22.79
CA LEU A 83 -6.87 15.74 22.02
C LEU A 83 -7.81 16.60 22.89
N GLY A 84 -8.10 16.18 24.13
CA GLY A 84 -9.02 16.89 25.02
C GLY A 84 -10.46 16.94 24.50
N ALA A 85 -10.85 16.00 23.64
CA ALA A 85 -12.14 15.97 22.97
C ALA A 85 -12.84 14.61 23.17
N PRO A 86 -14.13 14.60 23.57
CA PRO A 86 -14.85 13.35 23.80
C PRO A 86 -15.06 12.59 22.49
N MET A 87 -15.09 11.27 22.59
CA MET A 87 -15.46 10.41 21.46
C MET A 87 -16.88 10.71 21.02
N THR A 88 -17.07 10.97 19.73
CA THR A 88 -18.39 11.37 19.20
C THR A 88 -19.40 10.22 19.12
N GLY A 89 -18.96 8.95 19.28
CA GLY A 89 -19.82 7.77 19.30
C GLY A 89 -20.64 7.54 18.02
N ARG A 90 -20.39 8.31 16.95
CA ARG A 90 -21.12 8.24 15.68
C ARG A 90 -20.36 7.35 14.72
N ALA A 91 -21.02 6.29 14.26
CA ALA A 91 -20.59 5.61 13.04
C ALA A 91 -20.57 6.65 11.89
N GLY A 92 -19.38 6.92 11.34
CA GLY A 92 -19.21 7.89 10.26
C GLY A 92 -19.10 9.35 10.73
N ALA A 93 -18.23 9.67 11.69
CA ALA A 93 -17.76 11.04 11.91
C ALA A 93 -16.97 11.55 10.67
N GLN A 94 -17.72 11.85 9.60
CA GLN A 94 -17.25 11.88 8.21
C GLN A 94 -16.91 13.27 7.66
N ARG A 95 -16.88 14.33 8.47
CA ARG A 95 -16.65 15.67 7.93
C ARG A 95 -15.19 15.98 7.57
N THR A 96 -14.22 15.26 8.16
CA THR A 96 -12.80 15.33 7.76
C THR A 96 -12.43 14.28 6.72
N LEU A 97 -13.35 13.35 6.41
CA LEU A 97 -13.12 12.30 5.43
C LEU A 97 -13.12 12.84 4.00
N ASP A 98 -13.81 13.95 3.72
CA ASP A 98 -13.89 14.51 2.36
C ASP A 98 -12.53 14.92 1.79
N ALA A 99 -11.78 15.81 2.47
CA ALA A 99 -10.52 16.34 1.90
C ALA A 99 -9.45 15.24 1.70
N ASP A 100 -9.31 14.35 2.68
CA ASP A 100 -8.36 13.23 2.63
C ASP A 100 -8.76 12.20 1.57
N TYR A 101 -10.05 11.92 1.46
CA TYR A 101 -10.60 11.05 0.43
C TYR A 101 -10.40 11.65 -0.96
N TYR A 102 -10.79 12.91 -1.18
CA TYR A 102 -10.61 13.60 -2.46
C TYR A 102 -9.14 13.67 -2.86
N ARG A 103 -8.23 13.97 -1.92
CA ARG A 103 -6.78 13.93 -2.16
C ARG A 103 -6.29 12.56 -2.60
N ARG A 104 -6.79 11.47 -2.01
CA ARG A 104 -6.45 10.10 -2.44
C ARG A 104 -7.02 9.77 -3.82
N ILE A 105 -8.25 10.21 -4.11
CA ILE A 105 -8.86 10.03 -5.44
C ILE A 105 -8.05 10.79 -6.50
N GLU A 106 -7.69 12.05 -6.25
CA GLU A 106 -6.84 12.82 -7.15
C GLU A 106 -5.47 12.18 -7.34
N ALA A 107 -4.83 11.73 -6.26
CA ALA A 107 -3.55 11.04 -6.34
C ALA A 107 -3.64 9.73 -7.14
N MET A 108 -4.69 8.95 -6.94
CA MET A 108 -4.95 7.72 -7.72
C MET A 108 -5.17 8.04 -9.20
N ASN A 109 -6.00 9.03 -9.52
CA ASN A 109 -6.24 9.45 -10.90
C ASN A 109 -4.94 9.91 -11.56
N TYR A 110 -4.13 10.67 -10.84
CA TYR A 110 -2.81 11.09 -11.31
C TYR A 110 -1.90 9.88 -11.59
N CYS A 111 -1.79 8.93 -10.66
CA CYS A 111 -0.96 7.73 -10.82
C CYS A 111 -1.41 6.88 -12.02
N MET A 112 -2.72 6.73 -12.21
CA MET A 112 -3.28 5.98 -13.34
C MET A 112 -3.03 6.69 -14.67
N ALA A 113 -3.14 8.01 -14.71
CA ALA A 113 -2.82 8.80 -15.90
C ALA A 113 -1.32 8.81 -16.22
N HIS A 114 -0.47 8.59 -15.21
CA HIS A 114 1.00 8.61 -15.32
C HIS A 114 1.67 7.23 -15.21
N ASP A 115 0.92 6.16 -15.43
CA ASP A 115 1.48 4.82 -15.57
C ASP A 115 2.12 4.65 -16.96
N ASP A 116 3.20 3.87 -17.05
CA ASP A 116 3.95 3.63 -18.29
C ASP A 116 4.48 4.89 -19.03
N GLY A 117 4.66 6.02 -18.33
CA GLY A 117 5.25 7.23 -18.89
C GLY A 117 4.34 8.01 -19.84
N GLN A 118 3.05 7.67 -19.86
CA GLN A 118 2.00 8.50 -20.46
C GLN A 118 1.74 9.69 -19.51
N GLY A 119 1.47 10.89 -20.01
CA GLY A 119 1.13 12.05 -19.17
C GLY A 119 2.16 13.18 -19.20
N ASP A 120 1.66 14.39 -19.42
CA ASP A 120 2.48 15.59 -19.72
C ASP A 120 2.83 16.43 -18.48
N ASP A 121 2.21 16.16 -17.33
CA ASP A 121 2.31 17.00 -16.13
C ASP A 121 3.20 16.40 -15.02
N LEU A 122 4.44 16.07 -15.37
CA LEU A 122 5.42 15.55 -14.39
C LEU A 122 5.76 16.56 -13.28
N ALA A 123 5.53 17.85 -13.51
CA ALA A 123 5.82 18.91 -12.55
C ALA A 123 4.88 18.89 -11.34
N SER A 124 3.65 18.36 -11.49
CA SER A 124 2.71 18.29 -10.38
C SER A 124 2.85 17.03 -9.53
N ALA A 125 3.69 16.07 -9.94
CA ALA A 125 4.00 14.87 -9.18
C ALA A 125 4.60 15.20 -7.80
N ASP A 126 4.34 14.31 -6.84
CA ASP A 126 5.06 14.25 -5.57
C ASP A 126 6.29 13.36 -5.69
N VAL A 127 6.17 12.25 -6.43
CA VAL A 127 7.23 11.26 -6.62
C VAL A 127 7.31 10.87 -8.09
N ILE A 128 8.52 10.67 -8.60
CA ILE A 128 8.76 10.05 -9.90
C ILE A 128 9.55 8.76 -9.70
N LEU A 129 9.02 7.64 -10.18
CA LEU A 129 9.66 6.33 -10.11
C LEU A 129 10.36 6.02 -11.44
N LEU A 130 11.69 5.93 -11.40
CA LEU A 130 12.51 5.48 -12.53
C LEU A 130 12.91 4.03 -12.34
N GLY A 131 12.96 3.26 -13.42
CA GLY A 131 13.43 1.88 -13.36
C GLY A 131 13.15 1.11 -14.63
N ILE A 132 13.97 0.08 -14.86
CA ILE A 132 13.79 -0.82 -16.00
C ILE A 132 12.53 -1.68 -15.85
N SER A 133 12.12 -2.39 -16.90
CA SER A 133 10.93 -3.25 -16.82
C SER A 133 11.04 -4.28 -15.68
N ARG A 134 9.93 -4.49 -14.96
CA ARG A 134 9.80 -5.42 -13.82
C ARG A 134 10.51 -5.06 -12.51
N THR A 135 10.71 -3.77 -12.28
CA THR A 135 11.16 -3.19 -10.98
C THR A 135 9.99 -2.73 -10.09
N SER A 136 8.81 -3.35 -10.22
CA SER A 136 7.61 -3.08 -9.39
C SER A 136 7.09 -1.62 -9.38
N LYS A 137 7.46 -0.77 -10.36
CA LYS A 137 6.99 0.61 -10.48
C LYS A 137 5.47 0.75 -10.45
N THR A 138 4.75 0.11 -11.38
CA THR A 138 3.28 0.20 -11.49
C THR A 138 2.57 -0.17 -10.19
N PRO A 139 2.78 -1.37 -9.60
CA PRO A 139 2.14 -1.69 -8.32
C PRO A 139 2.50 -0.72 -7.18
N THR A 140 3.73 -0.22 -7.16
CA THR A 140 4.20 0.75 -6.15
C THR A 140 3.53 2.12 -6.31
N SER A 141 3.42 2.63 -7.54
CA SER A 141 2.76 3.92 -7.81
C SER A 141 1.28 3.92 -7.45
N ILE A 142 0.57 2.81 -7.73
CA ILE A 142 -0.84 2.65 -7.35
C ILE A 142 -0.98 2.55 -5.84
N TYR A 143 -0.06 1.86 -5.16
CA TYR A 143 -0.05 1.82 -3.70
C TYR A 143 0.19 3.22 -3.09
N LEU A 144 1.11 4.00 -3.66
CA LEU A 144 1.37 5.38 -3.27
C LEU A 144 0.14 6.29 -3.52
N GLY A 145 -0.54 6.12 -4.65
CA GLY A 145 -1.79 6.81 -4.97
C GLY A 145 -2.86 6.57 -3.91
N ASN A 146 -3.03 5.33 -3.46
CA ASN A 146 -3.95 4.97 -2.38
C ASN A 146 -3.59 5.61 -1.03
N ARG A 147 -2.32 6.02 -0.85
CA ARG A 147 -1.83 6.79 0.30
C ARG A 147 -1.92 8.31 0.09
N GLY A 148 -2.41 8.77 -1.05
CA GLY A 148 -2.57 10.18 -1.38
C GLY A 148 -1.31 10.84 -1.94
N VAL A 149 -0.40 10.06 -2.52
CA VAL A 149 0.83 10.54 -3.15
C VAL A 149 0.70 10.47 -4.66
N ARG A 150 0.92 11.59 -5.36
CA ARG A 150 0.91 11.66 -6.83
C ARG A 150 2.22 11.09 -7.37
N ALA A 151 2.22 9.81 -7.75
CA ALA A 151 3.40 9.11 -8.28
C ALA A 151 3.32 8.96 -9.80
N ALA A 152 4.38 9.35 -10.52
CA ALA A 152 4.52 9.11 -11.96
C ALA A 152 5.55 8.02 -12.24
N ASN A 153 5.26 7.12 -13.18
CA ASN A 153 6.17 6.05 -13.57
C ASN A 153 6.86 6.40 -14.87
N ILE A 154 8.19 6.41 -14.87
CA ILE A 154 8.97 6.62 -16.08
C ILE A 154 9.79 5.36 -16.35
N PRO A 155 9.48 4.61 -17.42
CA PRO A 155 10.25 3.43 -17.77
C PRO A 155 11.64 3.84 -18.25
N LEU A 156 12.67 3.15 -17.75
CA LEU A 156 14.02 3.25 -18.30
C LEU A 156 14.22 2.18 -19.36
N VAL A 157 14.31 2.61 -20.61
CA VAL A 157 14.63 1.76 -21.76
C VAL A 157 15.90 2.32 -22.40
N PRO A 158 16.99 1.53 -22.53
CA PRO A 158 18.20 1.99 -23.20
C PRO A 158 17.90 2.50 -24.62
N GLY A 159 18.48 3.66 -24.98
CA GLY A 159 18.28 4.29 -26.28
C GLY A 159 17.01 5.14 -26.41
N THR A 160 16.07 5.04 -25.47
CA THR A 160 14.89 5.92 -25.43
C THR A 160 15.21 7.20 -24.65
N PRO A 161 14.99 8.40 -25.21
CA PRO A 161 15.20 9.64 -24.48
C PRO A 161 14.21 9.77 -23.32
N LEU A 162 14.69 10.31 -22.20
CA LEU A 162 13.83 10.67 -21.07
C LEU A 162 13.12 12.00 -21.33
N PRO A 163 11.98 12.26 -20.66
CA PRO A 163 11.29 13.53 -20.77
C PRO A 163 12.24 14.72 -20.55
N PRO A 164 12.16 15.76 -21.41
CA PRO A 164 12.99 16.93 -21.26
C PRO A 164 12.70 17.60 -19.91
N ASN A 165 13.74 18.14 -19.27
CA ASN A 165 13.65 18.79 -17.96
C ASN A 165 13.28 17.89 -16.78
N LEU A 166 13.21 16.56 -16.93
CA LEU A 166 12.92 15.63 -15.83
C LEU A 166 13.75 15.93 -14.57
N PHE A 167 15.06 16.10 -14.74
CA PHE A 167 16.00 16.36 -13.64
C PHE A 167 16.05 17.82 -13.19
N ASN A 168 15.30 18.72 -13.84
CA ASN A 168 15.18 20.13 -13.45
C ASN A 168 13.95 20.38 -12.57
N LEU A 169 13.08 19.38 -12.41
CA LEU A 169 11.88 19.46 -11.57
C LEU A 169 12.30 19.53 -10.09
N LYS A 170 11.83 20.55 -9.36
CA LYS A 170 12.18 20.76 -7.95
C LYS A 170 11.19 20.12 -6.98
N LYS A 171 9.92 20.04 -7.37
CA LYS A 171 8.84 19.55 -6.52
C LYS A 171 8.91 18.04 -6.29
N PRO A 172 8.96 17.19 -7.32
CA PRO A 172 8.94 15.75 -7.10
C PRO A 172 10.29 15.23 -6.62
N VAL A 173 10.27 14.26 -5.71
CA VAL A 173 11.44 13.42 -5.45
C VAL A 173 11.53 12.34 -6.53
N ILE A 174 12.70 12.23 -7.18
CA ILE A 174 12.94 11.25 -8.24
C ILE A 174 13.67 10.05 -7.64
N VAL A 175 13.05 8.87 -7.68
CA VAL A 175 13.55 7.65 -7.03
C VAL A 175 13.87 6.58 -8.07
N GLY A 176 15.10 6.07 -8.04
CA GLY A 176 15.54 4.96 -8.89
C GLY A 176 15.27 3.59 -8.27
N LEU A 177 14.37 2.81 -8.86
CA LEU A 177 14.12 1.42 -8.49
C LEU A 177 15.04 0.48 -9.26
N TYR A 178 15.56 -0.54 -8.60
CA TYR A 178 16.32 -1.62 -9.22
C TYR A 178 16.08 -2.95 -8.51
N ALA A 179 16.31 -4.05 -9.22
CA ALA A 179 16.31 -5.40 -8.66
C ALA A 179 17.52 -6.17 -9.21
N THR A 180 17.80 -7.36 -8.66
CA THR A 180 18.85 -8.20 -9.22
C THR A 180 18.46 -8.73 -10.62
N PRO A 181 19.44 -8.97 -11.51
CA PRO A 181 19.18 -9.51 -12.84
C PRO A 181 18.34 -10.80 -12.81
N GLU A 182 18.67 -11.71 -11.89
CA GLU A 182 18.00 -13.01 -11.76
C GLU A 182 16.52 -12.82 -11.43
N ARG A 183 16.21 -11.86 -10.56
CA ARG A 183 14.83 -11.55 -10.17
C ARG A 183 14.04 -10.96 -11.34
N ILE A 184 14.65 -10.08 -12.12
CA ILE A 184 14.02 -9.48 -13.29
C ILE A 184 13.74 -10.54 -14.35
N VAL A 185 14.74 -11.37 -14.68
CA VAL A 185 14.60 -12.48 -15.63
C VAL A 185 13.47 -13.42 -15.19
N GLN A 186 13.42 -13.79 -13.91
CA GLN A 186 12.33 -14.61 -13.37
C GLN A 186 10.95 -13.98 -13.59
N ILE A 187 10.77 -12.70 -13.27
CA ILE A 187 9.49 -12.00 -13.45
C ILE A 187 9.14 -11.84 -14.94
N ARG A 188 10.13 -11.61 -15.80
CA ARG A 188 9.93 -11.50 -17.26
C ARG A 188 9.52 -12.82 -17.87
N ARG A 189 10.17 -13.94 -17.50
CA ARG A 189 9.77 -15.30 -17.90
C ARG A 189 8.34 -15.62 -17.50
N ASN A 190 7.96 -15.36 -16.25
CA ASN A 190 6.59 -15.58 -15.78
C ASN A 190 5.56 -14.75 -16.56
N ARG A 191 5.92 -13.53 -16.98
CA ARG A 191 5.04 -12.70 -17.81
C ARG A 191 4.82 -13.31 -19.19
N LEU A 192 5.89 -13.77 -19.85
CA LEU A 192 5.81 -14.36 -21.18
C LEU A 192 4.96 -15.64 -21.19
N LEU A 193 5.14 -16.50 -20.18
CA LEU A 193 4.32 -17.70 -20.00
C LEU A 193 2.83 -17.36 -19.90
N ASN A 194 2.48 -16.30 -19.17
CA ASN A 194 1.09 -15.86 -19.03
C ASN A 194 0.51 -15.22 -20.30
N LEU A 195 1.35 -14.78 -21.24
CA LEU A 195 0.95 -14.14 -22.49
C LEU A 195 0.95 -15.10 -23.69
N ASN A 196 1.27 -16.39 -23.49
CA ASN A 196 1.45 -17.38 -24.56
C ASN A 196 2.39 -16.89 -25.69
N GLU A 197 3.41 -16.11 -25.33
CA GLU A 197 4.29 -15.46 -26.30
C GLU A 197 5.67 -16.14 -26.29
N ASP A 198 5.97 -16.91 -27.34
CA ASP A 198 7.22 -17.67 -27.51
C ASP A 198 8.42 -16.80 -27.96
N ARG A 199 8.19 -15.51 -28.23
CA ARG A 199 9.19 -14.61 -28.81
C ARG A 199 9.65 -13.56 -27.80
N SER A 200 10.82 -13.78 -27.19
CA SER A 200 11.82 -12.72 -26.95
C SER A 200 13.03 -13.31 -26.21
N THR A 201 14.07 -13.73 -26.93
CA THR A 201 15.34 -14.17 -26.33
C THR A 201 15.96 -13.05 -25.50
N ASP A 202 15.97 -11.82 -26.04
CA ASP A 202 16.71 -10.69 -25.46
C ASP A 202 16.03 -10.11 -24.22
N TYR A 203 14.69 -10.19 -24.13
CA TYR A 203 13.94 -9.68 -22.98
C TYR A 203 14.22 -10.48 -21.71
N ILE A 204 14.52 -11.79 -21.84
CA ILE A 204 14.89 -12.68 -20.73
C ILE A 204 16.37 -13.06 -20.73
N ASP A 205 17.17 -12.50 -21.64
CA ASP A 205 18.61 -12.68 -21.68
C ASP A 205 19.24 -11.97 -20.47
N GLU A 206 20.03 -12.71 -19.72
CA GLU A 206 20.60 -12.21 -18.48
C GLU A 206 21.65 -11.12 -18.73
N THR A 207 22.36 -11.20 -19.86
CA THR A 207 23.38 -10.22 -20.26
C THR A 207 22.72 -8.89 -20.64
N ALA A 208 21.68 -8.94 -21.46
CA ALA A 208 20.88 -7.76 -21.82
C ALA A 208 20.25 -7.09 -20.58
N VAL A 209 19.69 -7.88 -19.66
CA VAL A 209 19.14 -7.35 -18.39
C VAL A 209 20.23 -6.72 -17.52
N LYS A 210 21.44 -7.29 -17.48
CA LYS A 210 22.58 -6.68 -16.78
C LYS A 210 22.96 -5.34 -17.40
N ASP A 211 22.98 -5.23 -18.72
CA ASP A 211 23.30 -3.98 -19.42
C ASP A 211 22.25 -2.90 -19.16
N GLU A 212 20.96 -3.25 -19.18
CA GLU A 212 19.87 -2.35 -18.78
C GLU A 212 20.05 -1.83 -17.34
N LEU A 213 20.42 -2.72 -16.41
CA LEU A 213 20.66 -2.35 -15.00
C LEU A 213 21.88 -1.46 -14.83
N ILE A 214 22.96 -1.73 -15.56
CA ILE A 214 24.17 -0.90 -15.54
C ILE A 214 23.85 0.50 -16.05
N PHE A 215 23.09 0.59 -17.16
CA PHE A 215 22.61 1.86 -17.68
C PHE A 215 21.80 2.64 -16.63
N ALA A 216 20.82 1.99 -16.00
CA ALA A 216 19.98 2.61 -14.98
C ALA A 216 20.80 3.10 -13.77
N LYS A 217 21.70 2.27 -13.23
CA LYS A 217 22.56 2.65 -12.09
C LYS A 217 23.49 3.82 -12.41
N ARG A 218 24.06 3.86 -13.61
CA ARG A 218 24.89 4.98 -14.07
C ARG A 218 24.08 6.28 -14.15
N LEU A 219 22.84 6.21 -14.64
CA LEU A 219 21.94 7.36 -14.69
C LEU A 219 21.62 7.86 -13.28
N TYR A 220 21.29 6.96 -12.35
CA TYR A 220 21.00 7.31 -10.96
C TYR A 220 22.18 8.01 -10.30
N ALA A 221 23.38 7.45 -10.45
CA ALA A 221 24.60 8.02 -9.89
C ALA A 221 24.92 9.41 -10.49
N ARG A 222 24.76 9.57 -11.81
CA ARG A 222 25.03 10.84 -12.50
C ARG A 222 24.17 11.99 -11.97
N HIS A 223 22.92 11.70 -11.59
CA HIS A 223 21.96 12.68 -11.11
C HIS A 223 21.79 12.65 -9.58
N ASN A 224 22.63 11.89 -8.86
CA ASN A 224 22.57 11.71 -7.41
C ASN A 224 21.18 11.32 -6.89
N LEU A 225 20.50 10.42 -7.61
CA LEU A 225 19.13 10.01 -7.26
C LEU A 225 19.14 9.00 -6.10
N PRO A 226 18.23 9.11 -5.12
CA PRO A 226 18.01 8.05 -4.16
C PRO A 226 17.58 6.76 -4.88
N THR A 227 18.13 5.64 -4.45
CA THR A 227 17.84 4.33 -5.07
C THR A 227 17.28 3.33 -4.08
N ILE A 228 16.38 2.46 -4.55
CA ILE A 228 15.74 1.43 -3.74
C ILE A 228 15.85 0.08 -4.45
N ASP A 229 16.53 -0.86 -3.77
CA ASP A 229 16.50 -2.28 -4.13
C ASP A 229 15.13 -2.91 -3.84
N VAL A 230 14.43 -3.40 -4.86
CA VAL A 230 13.11 -4.04 -4.72
C VAL A 230 13.16 -5.57 -4.84
N THR A 231 14.35 -6.18 -4.88
CA THR A 231 14.53 -7.62 -5.16
C THR A 231 13.74 -8.53 -4.23
N ARG A 232 13.73 -8.22 -2.93
CA ARG A 232 13.06 -8.99 -1.87
C ARG A 232 12.14 -8.14 -1.00
N ARG A 233 11.73 -6.96 -1.49
CA ARG A 233 10.85 -6.04 -0.76
C ARG A 233 9.41 -6.20 -1.21
N SER A 234 8.48 -6.04 -0.28
CA SER A 234 7.08 -5.89 -0.62
C SER A 234 6.79 -4.52 -1.24
N ILE A 235 5.61 -4.36 -1.82
CA ILE A 235 5.14 -3.08 -2.36
C ILE A 235 5.00 -2.07 -1.20
N GLU A 236 4.48 -2.51 -0.05
CA GLU A 236 4.32 -1.71 1.16
C GLU A 236 5.65 -1.21 1.70
N GLU A 237 6.66 -2.07 1.80
CA GLU A 237 7.99 -1.69 2.28
C GLU A 237 8.68 -0.69 1.33
N THR A 238 8.54 -0.92 0.02
CA THR A 238 9.07 -0.02 -1.02
C THR A 238 8.39 1.34 -0.94
N ALA A 239 7.05 1.36 -0.84
CA ALA A 239 6.27 2.59 -0.70
C ALA A 239 6.58 3.35 0.60
N ALA A 240 6.78 2.64 1.72
CA ALA A 240 7.16 3.26 2.99
C ALA A 240 8.50 4.00 2.88
N LYS A 241 9.51 3.40 2.24
CA LYS A 241 10.79 4.07 1.98
C LYS A 241 10.64 5.31 1.10
N ILE A 242 9.81 5.22 0.06
CA ILE A 242 9.54 6.35 -0.83
C ILE A 242 8.84 7.50 -0.08
N ILE A 243 7.89 7.19 0.79
CA ILE A 243 7.20 8.20 1.61
C ILE A 243 8.17 8.89 2.57
N ASN A 244 9.13 8.16 3.15
CA ASN A 244 10.17 8.76 3.99
C ASN A 244 11.03 9.74 3.19
N LEU A 245 11.52 9.34 2.00
CA LEU A 245 12.27 10.22 1.10
C LEU A 245 11.48 11.46 0.70
N LEU A 246 10.18 11.31 0.40
CA LEU A 246 9.30 12.44 0.09
C LEU A 246 9.13 13.38 1.30
N THR A 247 9.05 12.83 2.51
CA THR A 247 8.89 13.61 3.74
C THR A 247 10.15 14.41 4.03
N GLU A 248 11.33 13.79 3.88
CA GLU A 248 12.64 14.44 3.98
C GLU A 248 12.77 15.55 2.93
N HIS A 249 12.50 15.26 1.66
CA HIS A 249 12.55 16.23 0.55
C HIS A 249 11.66 17.45 0.78
N ARG A 250 10.46 17.26 1.36
CA ARG A 250 9.55 18.36 1.70
C ARG A 250 10.01 19.19 2.90
N GLY A 251 10.84 18.64 3.78
CA GLY A 251 11.42 19.37 4.90
C GLY A 251 12.62 20.24 4.53
N GLU A 252 13.25 19.96 3.39
CA GLU A 252 14.41 20.71 2.86
C GLU A 252 14.02 21.88 1.92
N LEU A 253 12.76 21.91 1.45
CA LEU A 253 12.18 22.96 0.60
C LEU A 253 11.63 24.14 1.41
#